data_AF-A0A1N7GG85-F1
#
_entry.id   AF-A0A1N7GG85-F1
#
_cell.length_a   1.000
_cell.length_b   1.000
_cell.length_c   1.000
_cell.angle_alpha   90.00
_cell.angle_beta   90.00
_cell.angle_gamma   90.00
#
_symmetry.space_group_name_H-M   'P 1'
#
loop_
_entity.id
_entity.type
_entity.pdbx_description
1 polymer ?
#
loop_
_entity_poly.entity_id
_entity_poly.type
_entity_poly.pdbx_seq_one_letter_code
_entity_poly.pdbx_strand_id
1 'polypeptide(L)' 'MKPLIPIKYVLPLGLFLLALSMIVKSLYPSEPDAVDGLLKGFSIGILVLYLIQSLKLRKETITDKSC' A
#
# COMPACT_ATOMS: atom_id res chain seq x y z
N MET A 1 -8.43 0.33 -19.05
CA MET A 1 -7.42 -0.71 -18.72
C MET A 1 -7.89 -1.45 -17.47
N LYS A 2 -8.11 -2.76 -17.53
CA LYS A 2 -8.45 -3.55 -16.32
C LYS A 2 -7.23 -3.56 -15.39
N PRO A 3 -7.35 -3.19 -14.11
CA PRO A 3 -6.20 -3.24 -13.20
C PRO A 3 -5.74 -4.70 -13.07
N LEU A 4 -4.46 -4.95 -13.35
CA LEU A 4 -3.86 -6.29 -13.32
C LEU A 4 -3.90 -6.95 -11.94
N ILE A 5 -4.03 -6.13 -10.88
CA ILE A 5 -4.10 -6.58 -9.50
C ILE A 5 -5.43 -6.09 -8.92
N PRO A 6 -6.30 -6.99 -8.42
CA PRO A 6 -7.51 -6.58 -7.74
C PRO A 6 -7.11 -5.75 -6.53
N ILE A 7 -7.67 -4.55 -6.42
CA ILE A 7 -7.36 -3.57 -5.36
C ILE A 7 -7.43 -4.23 -3.98
N LYS A 8 -8.35 -5.17 -3.76
CA LYS A 8 -8.44 -6.02 -2.56
C LYS A 8 -7.11 -6.63 -2.08
N TYR A 9 -6.18 -6.93 -2.96
CA TYR A 9 -4.88 -7.51 -2.62
C TYR A 9 -3.80 -6.47 -2.32
N VAL A 10 -3.97 -5.22 -2.74
CA VAL A 10 -2.96 -4.16 -2.55
C VAL A 10 -2.87 -3.75 -1.07
N LEU A 11 -3.99 -3.71 -0.35
CA LEU A 11 -4.02 -3.43 1.09
C LEU A 11 -3.24 -4.49 1.91
N PRO A 12 -3.55 -5.81 1.80
CA PRO A 12 -2.78 -6.81 2.52
C PRO A 12 -1.32 -6.86 2.06
N LEU A 13 -1.01 -6.58 0.78
CA LEU A 13 0.36 -6.49 0.30
C LEU A 13 1.14 -5.35 0.98
N GLY A 14 0.55 -4.16 1.07
CA GLY A 14 1.16 -2.99 1.69
C GLY A 14 1.37 -3.18 3.20
N LEU A 15 0.37 -3.75 3.90
CA LEU A 15 0.49 -4.12 5.31
C LEU A 15 1.55 -5.20 5.54
N PHE A 16 1.60 -6.21 4.66
CA PHE A 16 2.59 -7.27 4.73
C PHE A 16 4.02 -6.74 4.54
N LEU A 17 4.24 -5.87 3.54
CA LEU A 17 5.53 -5.22 3.33
C LEU A 17 5.95 -4.36 4.53
N LEU A 18 5.01 -3.62 5.12
CA LEU A 18 5.27 -2.80 6.30
C LEU A 18 5.67 -3.67 7.51
N ALA A 19 4.94 -4.76 7.76
CA ALA A 19 5.26 -5.69 8.84
C ALA A 19 6.61 -6.38 8.61
N LEU A 20 6.90 -6.78 7.37
CA LEU A 20 8.18 -7.35 6.99
C LEU A 20 9.32 -6.37 7.24
N SER A 21 9.14 -5.07 6.94
CA SER A 21 10.15 -4.03 7.22
C SER A 21 10.51 -3.93 8.71
N MET A 22 9.52 -4.07 9.60
CA MET A 22 9.74 -4.04 11.05
C MET A 22 10.48 -5.28 11.55
N ILE A 23 10.14 -6.46 11.00
CA ILE A 23 10.80 -7.73 11.34
C ILE A 23 12.24 -7.74 10.86
N VAL A 24 12.49 -7.30 9.62
CA VAL A 24 13.85 -7.24 9.04
C VAL A 24 14.72 -6.27 9.82
N LYS A 25 14.22 -5.07 10.17
CA LYS A 25 14.96 -4.12 11.03
C LYS A 25 15.24 -4.67 12.42
N SER A 26 14.32 -5.47 12.98
CA SER A 26 14.52 -6.14 14.26
C SER A 26 15.59 -7.24 14.21
N LEU A 27 15.73 -7.94 13.09
CA LEU A 27 16.72 -9.02 12.90
C LEU A 27 18.09 -8.50 12.43
N TYR A 28 18.10 -7.40 11.68
CA TYR A 28 19.29 -6.78 11.12
C TYR A 28 19.35 -5.29 11.53
N PRO A 29 19.69 -5.00 12.80
CA PRO A 29 19.79 -3.62 13.29
C PRO A 29 20.90 -2.82 12.61
N SER A 30 21.85 -3.49 11.96
CA SER A 30 23.03 -2.89 11.31
C SER A 30 22.78 -2.42 9.87
N GLU A 31 21.56 -2.57 9.33
CA GLU A 31 21.26 -2.09 7.98
C GLU A 31 21.27 -0.55 7.91
N PRO A 32 21.80 0.03 6.82
CA PRO A 32 21.85 1.47 6.65
C PRO A 32 20.45 2.08 6.73
N ASP A 33 20.27 3.08 7.61
CA ASP A 33 18.96 3.72 7.88
C ASP A 33 18.25 4.25 6.63
N ALA A 34 19.00 4.57 5.58
CA ALA A 34 18.45 4.99 4.29
C ALA A 34 17.62 3.90 3.59
N VAL A 35 18.02 2.63 3.69
CA VAL A 35 17.33 1.50 3.04
C VAL A 35 16.05 1.15 3.81
N ASP A 36 16.11 1.16 5.14
CA ASP A 36 14.94 0.97 6.00
C ASP A 36 13.91 2.10 5.83
N GLY A 37 14.38 3.35 5.74
CA GLY A 37 13.54 4.51 5.43
C GLY A 37 12.87 4.40 4.05
N LEU A 38 13.60 3.94 3.02
CA LEU A 38 13.06 3.68 1.69
C LEU A 38 12.01 2.58 1.68
N LEU A 39 12.26 1.46 2.37
CA LEU A 39 11.35 0.32 2.41
C LEU A 39 10.03 0.68 3.10
N LYS A 40 10.11 1.38 4.24
CA LYS A 40 8.95 1.92 4.95
C LYS A 40 8.21 2.96 4.11
N GLY A 41 8.95 3.89 3.50
CA GLY A 41 8.39 4.91 2.62
C GLY A 41 7.65 4.31 1.42
N PHE A 42 8.20 3.27 0.79
CA PHE A 42 7.59 2.57 -0.32
C PHE A 42 6.31 1.84 0.10
N SER A 43 6.33 1.19 1.26
CA SER A 43 5.16 0.51 1.85
C SER A 43 4.02 1.49 2.12
N ILE A 44 4.34 2.66 2.68
CA ILE A 44 3.39 3.75 2.92
C ILE A 44 2.86 4.31 1.58
N GLY A 45 3.73 4.50 0.60
CA GLY A 45 3.35 4.96 -0.74
C GLY A 45 2.33 4.05 -1.42
N ILE A 46 2.51 2.72 -1.32
CA ILE A 46 1.55 1.72 -1.82
C ILE A 46 0.21 1.83 -1.10
N LEU A 47 0.22 1.97 0.23
CA LEU A 47 -1.00 2.14 1.03
C LEU A 47 -1.76 3.43 0.66
N VAL A 48 -1.06 4.53 0.43
CA VAL A 48 -1.67 5.80 0.00
C VAL A 48 -2.27 5.67 -1.41
N LEU A 49 -1.55 5.05 -2.35
CA LEU A 49 -2.05 4.76 -3.70
C LEU A 49 -3.32 3.89 -3.66
N TYR A 50 -3.34 2.87 -2.80
CA TYR A 50 -4.53 2.06 -2.56
C TYR A 50 -5.70 2.90 -2.04
N LEU A 51 -5.45 3.82 -1.11
CA LEU A 51 -6.46 4.69 -0.52
C LEU A 51 -7.06 5.63 -1.56
N ILE A 52 -6.21 6.23 -2.41
CA ILE A 52 -6.64 7.08 -3.54
C ILE A 52 -7.48 6.29 -4.55
N GLN A 53 -7.03 5.08 -4.93
CA GLN A 53 -7.80 4.23 -5.86
C GLN A 53 -9.14 3.77 -5.26
N SER A 54 -9.15 3.43 -3.97
CA SER A 54 -10.36 3.03 -3.25
C SER A 54 -11.37 4.18 -3.15
N LEU A 55 -10.89 5.41 -2.92
CA LEU A 55 -11.73 6.62 -2.94
C LEU A 55 -12.28 6.92 -4.34
N LYS A 56 -11.46 6.73 -5.39
CA LYS A 56 -11.89 6.93 -6.78
C LYS A 56 -13.00 5.95 -7.18
N LEU A 57 -12.84 4.66 -6.86
CA LEU A 57 -13.87 3.64 -7.09
C LEU A 57 -15.16 3.90 -6.30
N ARG A 58 -15.03 4.36 -5.04
CA ARG A 58 -16.20 4.76 -4.25
C ARG A 58 -16.97 5.91 -4.89
N LYS A 59 -16.29 6.90 -5.47
CA LYS A 59 -16.96 8.00 -6.17
C LYS A 59 -17.76 7.52 -7.37
N GLU A 60 -17.20 6.65 -8.22
CA GLU A 60 -17.92 6.09 -9.36
C GLU A 60 -19.17 5.29 -8.94
N THR A 61 -19.09 4.57 -7.82
CA THR A 61 -20.23 3.79 -7.30
C THR A 61 -21.36 4.68 -6.74
N ILE A 62 -21.03 5.90 -6.29
CA ILE A 62 -22.03 6.85 -5.75
C ILE A 62 -22.74 7.59 -6.88
N THR A 63 -22.03 7.94 -7.96
CA THR A 63 -22.62 8.63 -9.11
C THR A 63 -23.55 7.73 -9.93
N ASP A 64 -23.31 6.41 -9.93
CA ASP A 64 -24.13 5.43 -10.64
C ASP A 64 -25.50 5.17 -9.97
N LYS A 65 -25.63 5.44 -8.66
CA LYS A 65 -26.89 5.27 -7.92
C LYS A 65 -27.80 6.51 -7.94
N SER A 66 -27.41 7.57 -8.64
CA SER A 66 -28.17 8.82 -8.73
C SER A 66 -28.82 9.04 -10.09
N CYS A 67 -28.87 8.02 -10.95
CA CYS A 67 -29.68 7.99 -12.18
C CYS A 67 -30.84 7.01 -12.06
#